data_AF-A0A976LLH6-F1
#
_entry.id   AF-A0A976LLH6-F1
#
_cell.length_a   1.000
_cell.length_b   1.000
_cell.length_c   1.000
_cell.angle_alpha   90.00
_cell.angle_beta   90.00
_cell.angle_gamma   90.00
#
_symmetry.space_group_name_H-M   'P 1'
#
loop_
_entity.id
_entity.type
_entity.pdbx_description
1 polymer ?
#
loop_
_entity_poly.entity_id
_entity_poly.type
_entity_poly.pdbx_seq_one_letter_code
_entity_poly.pdbx_strand_id
1 'polypeptide(L)'
;GGTGKTAAFRLAKPNNPKKQNERNLPSGHPHPSSPIRRKGTRGDEEGVKFPALGLTVSGGHTMLVVIKKIGQYKILGQTVDDAAGECFDKTAKILGLPYPGGPALSKLAKHGNPRAIDFPRPMIDSKNYNFSFSGLKTAVLYFLRDYSPRPSSPGEIGVPQKSQSDFKGVPEGKMPTGQERSKLNANIAASVEQAIVDVLVSKTIRAAKEYKVKTILLGGGVSANQKLRKELNRAIKINLNAKFLIPNSDLTTDNAGMIALAGFFHFLNGHFTTYDKINANQNWELKSWRI
;
A
#
# COMPACT_ATOMS: atom_id res chain seq x y z
N GLY A 1 -8.83 14.86 1.57
CA GLY A 1 -8.60 14.11 0.31
C GLY A 1 -8.30 12.63 0.50
N GLY A 2 -8.92 11.95 1.48
CA GLY A 2 -8.67 10.53 1.79
C GLY A 2 -9.74 9.55 1.27
N THR A 3 -10.81 10.04 0.62
CA THR A 3 -11.95 9.22 0.18
C THR A 3 -11.73 8.50 -1.15
N GLY A 4 -10.87 9.03 -2.03
CA GLY A 4 -10.56 8.42 -3.33
C GLY A 4 -9.79 7.11 -3.20
N LYS A 5 -8.76 7.07 -2.35
CA LYS A 5 -7.76 5.97 -2.34
C LYS A 5 -8.25 4.66 -1.72
N THR A 6 -9.34 4.71 -0.94
CA THR A 6 -9.96 3.52 -0.32
C THR A 6 -11.10 2.97 -1.17
N ALA A 7 -11.54 3.70 -2.20
CA ALA A 7 -12.56 3.23 -3.15
C ALA A 7 -12.01 2.21 -4.17
N ALA A 8 -10.68 2.08 -4.28
CA ALA A 8 -10.03 0.99 -5.03
C ALA A 8 -10.44 -0.42 -4.54
N PHE A 9 -11.00 -0.53 -3.34
CA PHE A 9 -11.44 -1.81 -2.75
C PHE A 9 -12.89 -2.21 -3.06
N ARG A 10 -13.59 -1.49 -3.95
CA ARG A 10 -15.02 -1.72 -4.22
C ARG A 10 -15.36 -2.33 -5.58
N LEU A 11 -14.37 -2.66 -6.42
CA LEU A 11 -14.63 -3.28 -7.73
C LEU A 11 -14.34 -4.79 -7.71
N ALA A 12 -15.18 -5.50 -6.98
CA ALA A 12 -15.63 -6.81 -7.44
C ALA A 12 -17.08 -6.66 -7.83
N LYS A 13 -17.38 -6.88 -9.11
CA LYS A 13 -18.75 -6.93 -9.62
C LYS A 13 -19.57 -7.91 -8.76
N PRO A 14 -20.66 -7.49 -8.11
CA PRO A 14 -21.70 -8.43 -7.73
C PRO A 14 -22.37 -8.88 -9.03
N ASN A 15 -22.33 -10.17 -9.32
CA ASN A 15 -23.19 -10.72 -10.36
C ASN A 15 -24.66 -10.52 -9.95
N ASN A 16 -25.43 -9.96 -10.90
CA ASN A 16 -26.88 -9.95 -10.99
C ASN A 16 -27.68 -9.04 -10.02
N PRO A 17 -28.14 -7.85 -10.45
CA PRO A 17 -29.44 -7.38 -10.02
C PRO A 17 -30.49 -8.26 -10.71
N LYS A 18 -31.25 -9.02 -9.93
CA LYS A 18 -32.47 -9.69 -10.39
C LYS A 18 -33.31 -8.67 -11.16
N LYS A 19 -33.70 -9.03 -12.39
CA LYS A 19 -34.71 -8.32 -13.19
C LYS A 19 -35.89 -7.97 -12.29
N GLN A 20 -36.12 -6.68 -12.08
CA GLN A 20 -37.36 -6.19 -11.51
C GLN A 20 -38.34 -6.02 -12.66
N ASN A 21 -39.50 -6.65 -12.51
CA ASN A 21 -40.50 -6.90 -13.52
C ASN A 21 -40.93 -5.68 -14.35
N GLU A 22 -41.21 -6.01 -15.60
CA GLU A 22 -41.88 -5.27 -16.66
C GLU A 22 -43.07 -4.43 -16.19
N ARG A 23 -43.20 -3.24 -16.77
CA ARG A 23 -44.50 -2.61 -17.05
C ARG A 23 -44.45 -1.92 -18.41
N ASN A 24 -45.11 -2.58 -19.37
CA ASN A 24 -45.88 -2.09 -20.52
C ASN A 24 -45.25 -1.10 -21.52
N LEU A 25 -44.96 -1.60 -22.73
CA LEU A 25 -45.33 -0.98 -24.00
C LEU A 25 -45.28 -2.05 -25.13
N PRO A 26 -46.32 -2.17 -26.00
CA PRO A 26 -46.43 -3.26 -26.96
C PRO A 26 -45.87 -2.92 -28.36
N SER A 27 -45.69 -3.98 -29.15
CA SER A 27 -45.63 -4.09 -30.63
C SER A 27 -44.25 -4.24 -31.31
N GLY A 28 -44.06 -5.39 -31.99
CA GLY A 28 -43.15 -5.55 -33.14
C GLY A 28 -42.09 -6.65 -33.03
N HIS A 29 -42.40 -7.89 -33.42
CA HIS A 29 -41.44 -8.96 -33.80
C HIS A 29 -40.71 -8.63 -35.13
N PRO A 30 -39.64 -9.34 -35.59
CA PRO A 30 -39.13 -10.66 -35.17
C PRO A 30 -37.60 -10.79 -34.93
N HIS A 31 -37.22 -11.93 -34.35
CA HIS A 31 -35.85 -12.44 -34.15
C HIS A 31 -35.06 -12.60 -35.48
N PRO A 32 -33.71 -12.55 -35.39
CA PRO A 32 -32.97 -13.71 -35.86
C PRO A 32 -31.99 -14.26 -34.80
N SER A 33 -31.96 -15.59 -34.77
CA SER A 33 -31.08 -16.49 -34.05
C SER A 33 -29.60 -16.32 -34.41
N SER A 34 -28.74 -16.15 -33.39
CA SER A 34 -27.36 -16.68 -33.36
C SER A 34 -26.76 -16.49 -31.95
N PRO A 35 -26.50 -17.55 -31.18
CA PRO A 35 -25.74 -17.42 -29.95
C PRO A 35 -24.26 -17.27 -30.31
N ILE A 36 -23.71 -16.06 -30.14
CA ILE A 36 -22.27 -15.83 -30.15
C ILE A 36 -21.67 -16.61 -28.96
N ARG A 37 -21.21 -17.82 -29.27
CA ARG A 37 -20.53 -18.73 -28.35
C ARG A 37 -19.12 -18.18 -28.08
N ARG A 38 -18.97 -17.34 -27.04
CA ARG A 38 -17.62 -16.99 -26.54
C ARG A 38 -17.00 -18.20 -25.84
N LYS A 39 -16.08 -18.87 -26.55
CA LYS A 39 -15.09 -19.81 -25.97
C LYS A 39 -14.28 -19.07 -24.90
N GLY A 40 -14.09 -19.71 -23.76
CA GLY A 40 -13.76 -19.04 -22.49
C GLY A 40 -12.28 -18.86 -22.17
N THR A 41 -12.09 -18.22 -21.02
CA THR A 41 -10.93 -18.37 -20.15
C THR A 41 -11.48 -18.73 -18.76
N ARG A 42 -11.44 -20.02 -18.41
CA ARG A 42 -11.63 -20.49 -17.04
C ARG A 42 -10.41 -20.07 -16.22
N GLY A 43 -10.58 -19.02 -15.42
CA GLY A 43 -9.61 -18.51 -14.45
C GLY A 43 -10.31 -17.57 -13.49
N ASP A 44 -11.10 -18.14 -12.58
CA ASP A 44 -11.56 -17.55 -11.30
C ASP A 44 -12.11 -16.10 -11.32
N GLU A 45 -13.15 -15.82 -12.12
CA GLU A 45 -13.95 -14.58 -12.04
C GLU A 45 -14.94 -14.58 -10.85
N GLU A 46 -14.49 -14.93 -9.66
CA GLU A 46 -15.30 -14.76 -8.44
C GLU A 46 -14.77 -13.56 -7.65
N GLY A 47 -15.62 -12.53 -7.52
CA GLY A 47 -15.36 -11.29 -6.81
C GLY A 47 -14.89 -11.39 -5.35
N VAL A 48 -14.71 -10.24 -4.69
CA VAL A 48 -14.25 -10.10 -3.31
C VAL A 48 -15.15 -10.91 -2.37
N LYS A 49 -14.53 -11.84 -1.63
CA LYS A 49 -15.19 -12.60 -0.56
C LYS A 49 -14.97 -11.88 0.77
N PHE A 50 -16.06 -11.60 1.48
CA PHE A 50 -16.00 -10.94 2.79
C PHE A 50 -15.94 -11.96 3.95
N PRO A 51 -15.29 -11.62 5.09
CA PRO A 51 -14.59 -10.36 5.35
C PRO A 51 -13.30 -10.23 4.52
N ALA A 52 -12.99 -9.00 4.09
CA ALA A 52 -11.82 -8.66 3.30
C ALA A 52 -10.91 -7.69 4.06
N LEU A 53 -9.63 -7.65 3.71
CA LEU A 53 -8.63 -6.73 4.25
C LEU A 53 -8.05 -5.89 3.13
N GLY A 54 -8.11 -4.57 3.24
CA GLY A 54 -7.46 -3.64 2.33
C GLY A 54 -6.18 -3.08 2.93
N LEU A 55 -5.06 -3.26 2.22
CA LEU A 55 -3.81 -2.53 2.45
C LEU A 55 -3.68 -1.41 1.43
N THR A 56 -3.86 -0.16 1.88
CA THR A 56 -3.65 1.04 1.04
C THR A 56 -2.26 1.58 1.31
N VAL A 57 -1.40 1.58 0.29
CA VAL A 57 -0.04 2.11 0.36
C VAL A 57 0.26 3.03 -0.82
N SER A 58 0.38 4.32 -0.54
CA SER A 58 0.63 5.39 -1.52
C SER A 58 1.74 6.33 -1.01
N GLY A 59 2.01 7.41 -1.75
CA GLY A 59 2.93 8.47 -1.32
C GLY A 59 2.61 9.01 0.08
N GLY A 60 1.36 9.35 0.35
CA GLY A 60 0.95 9.97 1.63
C GLY A 60 0.02 9.13 2.51
N HIS A 61 -0.23 7.87 2.18
CA HIS A 61 -1.10 7.00 2.98
C HIS A 61 -0.48 5.63 3.15
N THR A 62 -0.53 5.09 4.36
CA THR A 62 -0.30 3.69 4.66
C THR A 62 -1.34 3.29 5.70
N MET A 63 -2.26 2.39 5.33
CA MET A 63 -3.40 2.04 6.17
C MET A 63 -3.86 0.60 5.94
N LEU A 64 -4.28 -0.06 7.02
CA LEU A 64 -4.99 -1.33 7.01
C LEU A 64 -6.46 -1.13 7.38
N VAL A 65 -7.36 -1.62 6.51
CA VAL A 65 -8.80 -1.52 6.70
C VAL A 65 -9.44 -2.89 6.57
N VAL A 66 -10.18 -3.34 7.58
CA VAL A 66 -11.02 -4.54 7.45
C VAL A 66 -12.42 -4.15 6.96
N ILE A 67 -12.94 -4.96 6.05
CA ILE A 67 -14.20 -4.78 5.34
C ILE A 67 -15.06 -6.01 5.62
N LYS A 68 -16.12 -5.88 6.44
CA LYS A 68 -17.00 -7.02 6.77
C LYS A 68 -18.03 -7.25 5.67
N LYS A 69 -18.46 -6.17 5.02
CA LYS A 69 -19.29 -6.15 3.81
C LYS A 69 -19.24 -4.74 3.21
N ILE A 70 -19.78 -4.56 2.02
CA ILE A 70 -19.87 -3.24 1.37
C ILE A 70 -20.56 -2.25 2.31
N GLY A 71 -19.98 -1.06 2.45
CA GLY A 71 -20.53 0.00 3.31
C GLY A 71 -20.04 -0.08 4.76
N GLN A 72 -19.34 -1.15 5.13
CA GLN A 72 -18.98 -1.39 6.50
C GLN A 72 -17.46 -1.64 6.66
N TYR A 73 -16.76 -0.68 7.29
CA TYR A 73 -15.28 -0.56 7.32
C TYR A 73 -14.74 -0.24 8.73
N LYS A 74 -13.62 -0.89 9.12
CA LYS A 74 -12.82 -0.54 10.31
C LYS A 74 -11.41 -0.20 9.85
N ILE A 75 -10.92 0.97 10.22
CA ILE A 75 -9.47 1.20 10.21
C ILE A 75 -8.87 0.38 11.35
N LEU A 76 -7.95 -0.52 11.01
CA LEU A 76 -7.20 -1.31 11.99
C LEU A 76 -5.94 -0.57 12.45
N GLY A 77 -5.31 0.14 11.51
CA GLY A 77 -4.16 0.98 11.80
C GLY A 77 -3.74 1.80 10.59
N GLN A 78 -3.00 2.85 10.87
CA GLN A 78 -2.47 3.80 9.88
C GLN A 78 -1.05 4.20 10.24
N THR A 79 -0.34 4.84 9.31
CA THR A 79 0.94 5.46 9.66
C THR A 79 0.74 6.53 10.73
N VAL A 80 1.63 6.55 11.73
CA VAL A 80 1.71 7.63 12.73
C VAL A 80 2.72 8.70 12.35
N ASP A 81 3.50 8.46 11.28
CA ASP A 81 4.49 9.40 10.74
C ASP A 81 4.52 9.33 9.19
N ASP A 82 5.70 9.18 8.57
CA ASP A 82 5.85 9.05 7.12
C ASP A 82 5.07 7.83 6.60
N ALA A 83 4.38 7.97 5.46
CA ALA A 83 3.84 6.82 4.74
C ALA A 83 4.97 6.04 4.05
N ALA A 84 4.69 4.78 3.67
CA ALA A 84 5.67 3.92 2.99
C ALA A 84 6.20 4.56 1.69
N GLY A 85 5.32 5.16 0.87
CA GLY A 85 5.72 5.83 -0.37
C GLY A 85 6.61 7.04 -0.13
N GLU A 86 6.28 7.87 0.86
CA GLU A 86 7.11 8.98 1.29
C GLU A 86 8.49 8.54 1.83
N CYS A 87 8.55 7.44 2.59
CA CYS A 87 9.83 6.87 3.03
C CYS A 87 10.69 6.42 1.83
N PHE A 88 10.07 5.80 0.82
CA PHE A 88 10.74 5.47 -0.43
C PHE A 88 11.29 6.72 -1.12
N ASP A 89 10.48 7.76 -1.29
CA ASP A 89 10.88 8.99 -1.98
C ASP A 89 11.99 9.75 -1.23
N LYS A 90 11.88 9.86 0.11
CA LYS A 90 12.91 10.50 0.94
C LYS A 90 14.22 9.71 0.92
N THR A 91 14.16 8.39 0.95
CA THR A 91 15.38 7.55 0.83
C THR A 91 16.02 7.70 -0.55
N ALA A 92 15.21 7.73 -1.61
CA ALA A 92 15.70 7.94 -2.97
C ALA A 92 16.43 9.29 -3.08
N LYS A 93 15.85 10.35 -2.48
CA LYS A 93 16.47 11.68 -2.41
C LYS A 93 17.81 11.65 -1.65
N ILE A 94 17.88 10.96 -0.51
CA ILE A 94 19.13 10.79 0.25
C ILE A 94 20.22 10.11 -0.59
N LEU A 95 19.84 9.16 -1.46
CA LEU A 95 20.75 8.46 -2.36
C LEU A 95 21.06 9.23 -3.66
N GLY A 96 20.51 10.43 -3.85
CA GLY A 96 20.70 11.22 -5.07
C GLY A 96 19.96 10.69 -6.30
N LEU A 97 18.87 9.93 -6.11
CA LEU A 97 18.06 9.37 -7.20
C LEU A 97 17.01 10.36 -7.70
N PRO A 98 16.57 10.25 -8.98
CA PRO A 98 15.55 11.13 -9.54
C PRO A 98 14.16 10.88 -8.94
N TYR A 99 13.29 11.89 -9.05
CA TYR A 99 11.87 11.77 -8.73
C TYR A 99 11.07 11.28 -9.96
N PRO A 100 10.03 10.42 -9.81
CA PRO A 100 9.51 9.82 -8.57
C PRO A 100 10.49 8.82 -7.95
N GLY A 101 10.74 8.98 -6.65
CA GLY A 101 11.84 8.33 -5.94
C GLY A 101 11.58 6.85 -5.68
N GLY A 102 10.35 6.45 -5.36
CA GLY A 102 10.00 5.05 -5.11
C GLY A 102 10.30 4.11 -6.27
N PRO A 103 9.85 4.39 -7.51
CA PRO A 103 10.23 3.62 -8.69
C PRO A 103 11.75 3.59 -8.93
N ALA A 104 12.44 4.72 -8.78
CA ALA A 104 13.89 4.81 -8.96
C ALA A 104 14.66 3.95 -7.93
N LEU A 105 14.26 4.01 -6.66
CA LEU A 105 14.84 3.21 -5.58
C LEU A 105 14.58 1.72 -5.79
N SER A 106 13.35 1.33 -6.14
CA SER A 106 13.03 -0.08 -6.43
C SER A 106 13.79 -0.61 -7.65
N LYS A 107 14.04 0.23 -8.68
CA LYS A 107 14.89 -0.15 -9.81
C LYS A 107 16.33 -0.40 -9.36
N LEU A 108 16.89 0.48 -8.55
CA LEU A 108 18.24 0.34 -8.00
C LEU A 108 18.36 -0.89 -7.07
N ALA A 109 17.34 -1.14 -6.24
CA ALA A 109 17.28 -2.27 -5.31
C ALA A 109 17.42 -3.64 -5.98
N LYS A 110 17.05 -3.79 -7.26
CA LYS A 110 17.22 -5.04 -8.03
C LYS A 110 18.68 -5.47 -8.18
N HIS A 111 19.61 -4.53 -8.08
CA HIS A 111 21.05 -4.77 -8.21
C HIS A 111 21.76 -4.88 -6.86
N GLY A 112 21.03 -4.77 -5.75
CA GLY A 112 21.57 -4.85 -4.40
C GLY A 112 21.21 -6.15 -3.69
N ASN A 113 21.96 -6.44 -2.63
CA ASN A 113 21.62 -7.51 -1.70
C ASN A 113 20.69 -6.96 -0.59
N PRO A 114 19.45 -7.46 -0.45
CA PRO A 114 18.50 -6.97 0.55
C PRO A 114 18.85 -7.33 1.99
N ARG A 115 19.88 -8.16 2.19
CA ARG A 115 20.42 -8.54 3.51
C ARG A 115 21.80 -7.92 3.77
N ALA A 116 22.24 -6.99 2.92
CA ALA A 116 23.55 -6.37 3.08
C ALA A 116 23.62 -5.48 4.32
N ILE A 117 22.53 -4.78 4.65
CA ILE A 117 22.47 -3.82 5.74
C ILE A 117 21.24 -4.12 6.60
N ASP A 118 21.44 -4.23 7.91
CA ASP A 118 20.37 -4.53 8.85
C ASP A 118 19.64 -3.27 9.33
N PHE A 119 18.84 -2.68 8.44
CA PHE A 119 18.01 -1.53 8.79
C PHE A 119 16.85 -1.91 9.73
N PRO A 120 16.37 -1.00 10.59
CA PRO A 120 15.26 -1.30 11.50
C PRO A 120 13.98 -1.63 10.72
N ARG A 121 13.13 -2.49 11.31
CA ARG A 121 11.75 -2.77 10.85
C ARG A 121 10.78 -2.14 11.87
N PRO A 122 10.49 -0.83 11.77
CA PRO A 122 9.82 -0.13 12.85
C PRO A 122 8.41 -0.68 13.08
N MET A 123 8.03 -0.78 14.36
CA MET A 123 6.71 -1.25 14.79
C MET A 123 6.32 -2.67 14.33
N ILE A 124 7.22 -3.48 13.77
CA ILE A 124 6.84 -4.80 13.22
C ILE A 124 6.18 -5.70 14.28
N ASP A 125 6.71 -5.67 15.51
CA ASP A 125 6.23 -6.46 16.66
C ASP A 125 5.23 -5.73 17.55
N SER A 126 4.86 -4.49 17.20
CA SER A 126 3.87 -3.73 17.99
C SER A 126 2.52 -4.44 17.99
N LYS A 127 1.82 -4.45 19.13
CA LYS A 127 0.51 -5.12 19.26
C LYS A 127 -0.56 -4.51 18.35
N ASN A 128 -0.50 -3.20 18.07
CA ASN A 128 -1.42 -2.54 17.15
C ASN A 128 -1.01 -2.73 15.66
N TYR A 129 -1.86 -2.24 14.75
CA TYR A 129 -1.62 -2.30 13.30
C TYR A 129 -1.13 -0.97 12.70
N ASN A 130 -0.68 -0.03 13.54
CA ASN A 130 -0.13 1.23 13.06
C ASN A 130 1.24 1.03 12.42
N PHE A 131 1.63 1.95 11.55
CA PHE A 131 2.90 1.93 10.84
C PHE A 131 3.77 3.12 11.25
N SER A 132 5.09 2.98 11.12
CA SER A 132 6.05 4.07 11.25
C SER A 132 7.21 3.77 10.31
N PHE A 133 7.60 4.76 9.51
CA PHE A 133 8.73 4.66 8.59
C PHE A 133 9.70 5.84 8.69
N SER A 134 9.36 6.89 9.43
CA SER A 134 10.25 8.05 9.63
C SER A 134 11.61 7.66 10.23
N GLY A 135 11.65 6.69 11.15
CA GLY A 135 12.92 6.21 11.73
C GLY A 135 13.83 5.50 10.71
N LEU A 136 13.27 4.93 9.64
CA LEU A 136 14.02 4.20 8.63
C LEU A 136 14.84 5.14 7.74
N LYS A 137 14.28 6.26 7.28
CA LYS A 137 15.05 7.28 6.52
C LYS A 137 16.19 7.84 7.36
N THR A 138 15.95 8.02 8.67
CA THR A 138 16.93 8.55 9.62
C THR A 138 18.06 7.55 9.82
N ALA A 139 17.76 6.25 9.88
CA ALA A 139 18.77 5.20 9.90
C ALA A 139 19.64 5.20 8.63
N VAL A 140 19.06 5.44 7.46
CA VAL A 140 19.82 5.60 6.20
C VAL A 140 20.72 6.84 6.24
N LEU A 141 20.19 7.97 6.73
CA LEU A 141 20.97 9.19 6.87
C LEU A 141 22.16 8.98 7.80
N TYR A 142 21.98 8.35 8.96
CA TYR A 142 23.09 8.06 9.87
C TYR A 142 24.10 7.08 9.29
N PHE A 143 23.61 6.02 8.63
CA PHE A 143 24.45 5.08 7.90
C PHE A 143 25.39 5.78 6.90
N LEU A 144 24.89 6.80 6.18
CA LEU A 144 25.67 7.56 5.21
C LEU A 144 26.50 8.69 5.83
N ARG A 145 25.99 9.34 6.88
CA ARG A 145 26.68 10.43 7.58
C ARG A 145 27.99 9.96 8.15
N ASP A 146 28.05 8.75 8.68
CA ASP A 146 29.26 8.25 9.32
C ASP A 146 30.37 7.88 8.29
N TYR A 147 30.06 7.86 6.98
CA TYR A 147 31.05 7.89 5.90
C TYR A 147 31.57 9.30 5.57
N SER A 148 30.90 10.34 6.07
CA SER A 148 31.30 11.74 5.93
C SER A 148 32.07 12.18 7.18
N PRO A 149 33.17 12.94 7.07
CA PRO A 149 33.90 13.41 8.24
C PRO A 149 32.96 14.18 9.17
N ARG A 150 32.98 13.83 10.48
CA ARG A 150 32.17 14.54 11.48
C ARG A 150 32.54 16.03 11.44
N PRO A 151 31.58 16.96 11.36
CA PRO A 151 31.88 18.36 11.66
C PRO A 151 32.35 18.44 13.12
N SER A 152 33.46 19.15 13.34
CA SER A 152 34.25 19.19 14.57
C SER A 152 33.61 19.98 15.73
N SER A 153 32.29 20.19 15.74
CA SER A 153 31.63 21.07 16.72
C SER A 153 30.66 20.31 17.63
N PRO A 154 30.84 20.35 18.96
CA PRO A 154 29.92 19.76 19.93
C PRO A 154 28.74 20.71 20.21
N GLY A 155 27.49 20.27 20.02
CA GLY A 155 26.37 21.17 20.34
C GLY A 155 24.91 20.75 20.15
N GLU A 156 24.54 19.57 19.64
CA GLU A 156 23.11 19.25 19.47
C GLU A 156 22.58 18.13 20.39
N ILE A 157 21.46 18.44 21.04
CA ILE A 157 20.78 17.73 22.13
C ILE A 157 20.27 16.35 21.69
N GLY A 158 20.40 15.37 22.59
CA GLY A 158 20.38 13.95 22.32
C GLY A 158 19.03 13.30 21.99
N VAL A 159 19.07 12.48 20.94
CA VAL A 159 18.24 11.28 20.69
C VAL A 159 19.26 10.13 20.53
N PRO A 160 18.97 8.88 20.94
CA PRO A 160 19.98 7.81 21.02
C PRO A 160 20.74 7.67 19.68
N GLN A 161 22.04 7.90 19.72
CA GLN A 161 22.87 7.94 18.52
C GLN A 161 23.28 6.52 18.14
N LYS A 162 22.56 5.92 17.20
CA LYS A 162 23.10 4.76 16.51
C LYS A 162 24.27 5.19 15.64
N SER A 163 25.44 4.56 15.82
CA SER A 163 26.61 4.76 14.98
C SER A 163 26.69 3.72 13.88
N GLN A 164 27.52 3.96 12.87
CA GLN A 164 27.80 3.06 11.76
C GLN A 164 28.04 1.60 12.19
N SER A 165 28.75 1.41 13.31
CA SER A 165 29.04 0.13 13.95
C SER A 165 27.80 -0.68 14.33
N ASP A 166 26.64 -0.03 14.50
CA ASP A 166 25.41 -0.68 14.94
C ASP A 166 24.69 -1.41 13.80
N PHE A 167 25.14 -1.22 12.56
CA PHE A 167 24.61 -1.89 11.38
C PHE A 167 25.54 -3.02 10.94
N LYS A 168 24.99 -4.21 10.70
CA LYS A 168 25.76 -5.32 10.11
C LYS A 168 26.15 -5.01 8.67
N GLY A 169 27.37 -5.38 8.28
CA GLY A 169 27.86 -5.29 6.91
C GLY A 169 28.44 -3.93 6.52
N VAL A 170 28.78 -3.08 7.49
CA VAL A 170 29.39 -1.78 7.25
C VAL A 170 30.92 -1.90 7.16
N PRO A 171 31.54 -1.56 6.01
CA PRO A 171 32.99 -1.36 5.94
C PRO A 171 33.39 -0.05 6.66
N GLU A 172 34.38 -0.12 7.55
CA GLU A 172 35.03 1.03 8.17
C GLU A 172 35.82 1.84 7.13
N GLY A 173 35.76 3.18 7.19
CA GLY A 173 36.63 4.06 6.40
C GLY A 173 35.90 5.16 5.61
N LYS A 174 36.63 5.76 4.65
CA LYS A 174 36.13 6.86 3.81
C LYS A 174 34.99 6.38 2.90
N MET A 175 34.09 7.30 2.55
CA MET A 175 33.01 7.03 1.61
C MET A 175 33.55 6.40 0.31
N PRO A 176 33.06 5.22 -0.12
CA PRO A 176 33.50 4.60 -1.36
C PRO A 176 33.21 5.47 -2.58
N THR A 177 33.96 5.29 -3.65
CA THR A 177 33.80 6.02 -4.92
C THR A 177 33.51 5.07 -6.09
N GLY A 178 33.12 5.62 -7.24
CA GLY A 178 32.92 4.84 -8.47
C GLY A 178 31.97 3.65 -8.34
N GLN A 179 32.44 2.47 -8.75
CA GLN A 179 31.65 1.23 -8.74
C GLN A 179 31.28 0.77 -7.32
N GLU A 180 32.17 0.95 -6.35
CA GLU A 180 31.92 0.56 -4.96
C GLU A 180 30.81 1.40 -4.34
N ARG A 181 30.80 2.71 -4.62
CA ARG A 181 29.70 3.61 -4.22
C ARG A 181 28.37 3.16 -4.82
N SER A 182 28.39 2.79 -6.10
CA SER A 182 27.19 2.35 -6.82
C SER A 182 26.62 1.05 -6.23
N LYS A 183 27.49 0.09 -5.90
CA LYS A 183 27.14 -1.16 -5.23
C LYS A 183 26.60 -0.91 -3.82
N LEU A 184 27.21 -0.01 -3.06
CA LEU A 184 26.71 0.39 -1.74
C LEU A 184 25.31 0.99 -1.82
N ASN A 185 25.08 1.94 -2.74
CA ASN A 185 23.76 2.54 -2.93
C ASN A 185 22.70 1.49 -3.33
N ALA A 186 23.06 0.51 -4.16
CA ALA A 186 22.19 -0.61 -4.49
C ALA A 186 21.83 -1.46 -3.26
N ASN A 187 22.82 -1.77 -2.42
CA ASN A 187 22.60 -2.50 -1.16
C ASN A 187 21.72 -1.71 -0.17
N ILE A 188 21.92 -0.40 -0.05
CA ILE A 188 21.05 0.47 0.78
C ILE A 188 19.62 0.41 0.25
N ALA A 189 19.41 0.64 -1.05
CA ALA A 189 18.10 0.61 -1.66
C ALA A 189 17.40 -0.75 -1.46
N ALA A 190 18.11 -1.86 -1.67
CA ALA A 190 17.58 -3.21 -1.49
C ALA A 190 17.20 -3.52 -0.03
N SER A 191 18.02 -3.07 0.92
CA SER A 191 17.82 -3.30 2.36
C SER A 191 16.67 -2.45 2.90
N VAL A 192 16.54 -1.19 2.46
CA VAL A 192 15.40 -0.32 2.81
C VAL A 192 14.09 -0.85 2.21
N GLU A 193 14.10 -1.22 0.93
CA GLU A 193 12.92 -1.81 0.29
C GLU A 193 12.49 -3.08 1.03
N GLN A 194 13.44 -3.93 1.42
CA GLN A 194 13.14 -5.11 2.22
C GLN A 194 12.52 -4.74 3.57
N ALA A 195 13.09 -3.78 4.31
CA ALA A 195 12.58 -3.38 5.62
C ALA A 195 11.14 -2.84 5.54
N ILE A 196 10.82 -2.02 4.55
CA ILE A 196 9.45 -1.53 4.32
C ILE A 196 8.51 -2.70 4.00
N VAL A 197 8.91 -3.58 3.07
CA VAL A 197 8.10 -4.75 2.66
C VAL A 197 7.85 -5.69 3.84
N ASP A 198 8.86 -5.96 4.67
CA ASP A 198 8.76 -6.82 5.85
C ASP A 198 7.66 -6.34 6.80
N VAL A 199 7.66 -5.03 7.12
CA VAL A 199 6.66 -4.42 8.02
C VAL A 199 5.26 -4.50 7.43
N LEU A 200 5.10 -4.12 6.15
CA LEU A 200 3.81 -4.15 5.46
C LEU A 200 3.24 -5.57 5.40
N VAL A 201 4.06 -6.55 5.02
CA VAL A 201 3.64 -7.95 4.90
C VAL A 201 3.32 -8.53 6.27
N SER A 202 4.21 -8.37 7.27
CA SER A 202 4.01 -8.90 8.62
C SER A 202 2.69 -8.43 9.23
N LYS A 203 2.43 -7.11 9.22
CA LYS A 203 1.20 -6.53 9.77
C LYS A 203 -0.04 -6.95 8.99
N THR A 204 0.05 -7.04 7.66
CA THR A 204 -1.07 -7.49 6.82
C THR A 204 -1.44 -8.94 7.10
N ILE A 205 -0.47 -9.84 7.20
CA ILE A 205 -0.72 -11.25 7.50
C ILE A 205 -1.27 -11.42 8.92
N ARG A 206 -0.73 -10.68 9.90
CA ARG A 206 -1.24 -10.69 11.28
C ARG A 206 -2.69 -10.24 11.35
N ALA A 207 -3.04 -9.13 10.70
CA ALA A 207 -4.42 -8.65 10.61
C ALA A 207 -5.33 -9.65 9.89
N ALA A 208 -4.86 -10.25 8.80
CA ALA A 208 -5.64 -11.21 8.05
C ALA A 208 -5.99 -12.46 8.86
N LYS A 209 -5.05 -12.97 9.69
CA LYS A 209 -5.28 -14.09 10.61
C LYS A 209 -6.29 -13.72 11.71
N GLU A 210 -6.10 -12.58 12.37
CA GLU A 210 -6.96 -12.12 13.47
C GLU A 210 -8.42 -11.94 13.02
N TYR A 211 -8.62 -11.30 11.86
CA TYR A 211 -9.94 -10.99 11.33
C TYR A 211 -10.50 -12.07 10.40
N LYS A 212 -9.82 -13.23 10.27
CA LYS A 212 -10.23 -14.39 9.46
C LYS A 212 -10.66 -14.01 8.05
N VAL A 213 -9.89 -13.15 7.39
CA VAL A 213 -10.27 -12.57 6.09
C VAL A 213 -10.14 -13.58 4.96
N LYS A 214 -11.09 -13.53 4.02
CA LYS A 214 -11.15 -14.39 2.84
C LYS A 214 -10.53 -13.75 1.60
N THR A 215 -10.31 -12.44 1.64
CA THR A 215 -9.71 -11.68 0.53
C THR A 215 -8.80 -10.60 1.09
N ILE A 216 -7.59 -10.49 0.56
CA ILE A 216 -6.66 -9.39 0.80
C ILE A 216 -6.55 -8.58 -0.49
N LEU A 217 -6.69 -7.27 -0.34
CA LEU A 217 -6.66 -6.30 -1.41
C LEU A 217 -5.44 -5.40 -1.21
N LEU A 218 -4.66 -5.17 -2.26
CA LEU A 218 -3.52 -4.25 -2.24
C LEU A 218 -3.78 -3.09 -3.22
N GLY A 219 -3.73 -1.86 -2.72
CA GLY A 219 -3.98 -0.65 -3.52
C GLY A 219 -3.04 0.51 -3.19
N GLY A 220 -3.11 1.57 -4.01
CA GLY A 220 -2.24 2.76 -3.92
C GLY A 220 -0.95 2.65 -4.73
N GLY A 221 -0.24 3.78 -4.92
CA GLY A 221 0.92 3.83 -5.83
C GLY A 221 2.07 2.88 -5.48
N VAL A 222 2.31 2.61 -4.20
CA VAL A 222 3.37 1.66 -3.75
C VAL A 222 2.98 0.22 -4.08
N SER A 223 1.70 -0.07 -4.36
CA SER A 223 1.29 -1.38 -4.85
C SER A 223 1.98 -1.77 -6.15
N ALA A 224 2.52 -0.84 -6.94
CA ALA A 224 3.30 -1.13 -8.14
C ALA A 224 4.66 -1.79 -7.85
N ASN A 225 5.13 -1.75 -6.60
CA ASN A 225 6.38 -2.38 -6.17
C ASN A 225 6.31 -3.90 -6.33
N GLN A 226 7.14 -4.46 -7.22
CA GLN A 226 7.11 -5.89 -7.56
C GLN A 226 7.53 -6.78 -6.40
N LYS A 227 8.44 -6.31 -5.55
CA LYS A 227 8.88 -7.06 -4.37
C LYS A 227 7.76 -7.18 -3.34
N LEU A 228 7.05 -6.08 -3.05
CA LEU A 228 5.88 -6.09 -2.19
C LEU A 228 4.81 -7.07 -2.69
N ARG A 229 4.49 -7.03 -4.00
CA ARG A 229 3.52 -7.97 -4.60
C ARG A 229 3.94 -9.42 -4.40
N LYS A 230 5.21 -9.73 -4.69
CA LYS A 230 5.75 -11.08 -4.61
C LYS A 230 5.76 -11.60 -3.17
N GLU A 231 6.31 -10.83 -2.25
CA GLU A 231 6.44 -11.23 -0.83
C GLU A 231 5.07 -11.33 -0.15
N LEU A 232 4.16 -10.39 -0.41
CA LEU A 232 2.80 -10.47 0.13
C LEU A 232 2.05 -11.69 -0.41
N ASN A 233 2.07 -11.91 -1.74
CA ASN A 233 1.42 -13.09 -2.34
C ASN A 233 2.01 -14.41 -1.79
N ARG A 234 3.34 -14.48 -1.66
CA ARG A 234 4.02 -15.64 -1.06
C ARG A 234 3.55 -15.86 0.38
N ALA A 235 3.55 -14.80 1.18
CA ALA A 235 3.14 -14.88 2.58
C ALA A 235 1.67 -15.29 2.73
N ILE A 236 0.78 -14.81 1.86
CA ILE A 236 -0.63 -15.21 1.81
C ILE A 236 -0.74 -16.71 1.54
N LYS A 237 -0.10 -17.20 0.47
CA LYS A 237 -0.14 -18.64 0.10
C LYS A 237 0.36 -19.57 1.20
N ILE A 238 1.34 -19.15 1.99
CA ILE A 238 1.91 -19.95 3.08
C ILE A 238 1.01 -19.91 4.32
N ASN A 239 0.43 -18.76 4.64
CA ASN A 239 -0.18 -18.51 5.96
C ASN A 239 -1.70 -18.52 5.97
N LEU A 240 -2.35 -18.42 4.81
CA LEU A 240 -3.77 -18.07 4.69
C LEU A 240 -4.42 -18.80 3.52
N ASN A 241 -5.69 -19.16 3.69
CA ASN A 241 -6.57 -19.54 2.58
C ASN A 241 -7.40 -18.32 2.14
N ALA A 242 -6.71 -17.28 1.63
CA ALA A 242 -7.33 -16.03 1.23
C ALA A 242 -6.98 -15.68 -0.23
N LYS A 243 -7.93 -15.10 -0.96
CA LYS A 243 -7.67 -14.55 -2.29
C LYS A 243 -6.79 -13.30 -2.18
N PHE A 244 -5.85 -13.12 -3.10
CA PHE A 244 -5.06 -11.90 -3.21
C PHE A 244 -5.43 -11.16 -4.49
N LEU A 245 -5.93 -9.92 -4.36
CA LEU A 245 -6.35 -9.11 -5.50
C LEU A 245 -5.62 -7.77 -5.50
N ILE A 246 -5.19 -7.35 -6.68
CA ILE A 246 -4.64 -6.03 -6.95
C ILE A 246 -5.54 -5.41 -8.03
N PRO A 247 -6.23 -4.30 -7.76
CA PRO A 247 -7.00 -3.62 -8.79
C PRO A 247 -6.13 -3.23 -9.99
N ASN A 248 -6.70 -3.10 -11.19
CA ASN A 248 -5.96 -2.63 -12.37
C ASN A 248 -5.30 -1.28 -12.09
N SER A 249 -4.11 -1.05 -12.65
CA SER A 249 -3.27 0.12 -12.38
C SER A 249 -4.02 1.45 -12.52
N ASP A 250 -4.88 1.57 -13.55
CA ASP A 250 -5.69 2.77 -13.84
C ASP A 250 -6.71 3.07 -12.72
N LEU A 251 -7.00 2.06 -11.90
CA LEU A 251 -7.89 2.07 -10.74
C LEU A 251 -7.13 1.98 -9.41
N THR A 252 -5.82 2.24 -9.39
CA THR A 252 -5.02 2.29 -8.14
C THR A 252 -4.49 3.69 -7.82
N THR A 253 -4.55 4.60 -8.79
CA THR A 253 -4.30 6.04 -8.65
C THR A 253 -5.62 6.80 -8.44
N ASP A 254 -5.54 8.05 -7.96
CA ASP A 254 -6.73 8.88 -7.76
C ASP A 254 -7.45 9.11 -9.11
N ASN A 255 -8.69 8.62 -9.25
CA ASN A 255 -9.50 8.83 -10.44
C ASN A 255 -10.96 9.18 -10.12
N ALA A 256 -11.64 9.83 -11.06
CA ALA A 256 -13.03 10.25 -10.90
C ALA A 256 -14.00 9.05 -10.76
N GLY A 257 -13.67 7.90 -11.34
CA GLY A 257 -14.46 6.67 -11.23
C GLY A 257 -14.58 6.16 -9.79
N MET A 258 -13.51 6.27 -9.01
CA MET A 258 -13.52 5.96 -7.57
C MET A 258 -14.49 6.83 -6.79
N ILE A 259 -14.50 8.13 -7.07
CA ILE A 259 -15.38 9.10 -6.41
C ILE A 259 -16.84 8.88 -6.84
N ALA A 260 -17.09 8.65 -8.13
CA ALA A 260 -18.41 8.34 -8.65
C ALA A 260 -18.98 7.05 -8.05
N LEU A 261 -18.17 6.00 -7.93
CA LEU A 261 -18.60 4.74 -7.32
C LEU A 261 -18.86 4.90 -5.82
N ALA A 262 -18.03 5.66 -5.10
CA ALA A 262 -18.28 5.99 -3.70
C ALA A 262 -19.62 6.74 -3.55
N GLY A 263 -19.86 7.76 -4.38
CA GLY A 263 -21.12 8.51 -4.43
C GLY A 263 -22.33 7.63 -4.73
N PHE A 264 -22.24 6.74 -5.71
CA PHE A 264 -23.30 5.79 -6.06
C PHE A 264 -23.68 4.87 -4.89
N PHE A 265 -22.71 4.36 -4.13
CA PHE A 265 -23.03 3.55 -2.95
C PHE A 265 -23.55 4.39 -1.78
N HIS A 266 -23.13 5.64 -1.62
CA HIS A 266 -23.76 6.55 -0.66
C HIS A 266 -25.24 6.77 -1.02
N PHE A 267 -25.53 7.02 -2.30
CA PHE A 267 -26.88 7.12 -2.85
C PHE A 267 -27.71 5.86 -2.55
N LEU A 268 -27.19 4.66 -2.85
CA LEU A 268 -27.91 3.40 -2.60
C LEU A 268 -28.19 3.13 -1.11
N ASN A 269 -27.39 3.69 -0.20
CA ASN A 269 -27.60 3.58 1.25
C ASN A 269 -28.43 4.75 1.81
N GLY A 270 -29.00 5.60 0.96
CA GLY A 270 -29.79 6.76 1.39
C GLY A 270 -28.98 7.87 2.07
N HIS A 271 -27.65 7.85 1.93
CA HIS A 271 -26.77 8.88 2.49
C HIS A 271 -26.68 10.07 1.53
N PHE A 272 -27.55 11.06 1.75
CA PHE A 272 -27.58 12.30 0.98
C PHE A 272 -27.02 13.47 1.79
N THR A 273 -26.34 14.38 1.11
CA THR A 273 -25.89 15.66 1.66
C THR A 273 -26.45 16.77 0.79
N THR A 274 -27.15 17.73 1.39
CA THR A 274 -27.65 18.92 0.70
C THR A 274 -26.50 19.89 0.39
N TYR A 275 -26.64 20.70 -0.66
CA TYR A 275 -25.53 21.53 -1.18
C TYR A 275 -24.96 22.50 -0.14
N ASP A 276 -25.82 23.05 0.73
CA ASP A 276 -25.49 23.95 1.84
C ASP A 276 -24.64 23.29 2.93
N LYS A 277 -24.62 21.94 2.98
CA LYS A 277 -23.86 21.14 3.95
C LYS A 277 -22.59 20.53 3.37
N ILE A 278 -22.30 20.77 2.08
CA ILE A 278 -21.06 20.31 1.46
C ILE A 278 -19.93 21.25 1.88
N ASN A 279 -18.98 20.74 2.64
CA ASN A 279 -17.76 21.47 3.00
C ASN A 279 -16.53 20.61 2.71
N ALA A 280 -15.49 21.22 2.14
CA ALA A 280 -14.23 20.55 1.86
C ALA A 280 -13.44 20.37 3.16
N ASN A 281 -13.45 19.15 3.71
CA ASN A 281 -12.60 18.80 4.85
C ASN A 281 -11.28 18.16 4.38
N GLN A 282 -10.16 18.84 4.62
CA GLN A 282 -8.84 18.34 4.25
C GLN A 282 -8.42 17.14 5.13
N ASN A 283 -8.83 17.13 6.40
CA ASN A 283 -8.58 16.11 7.41
C ASN A 283 -9.71 15.07 7.50
N TRP A 284 -10.42 14.84 6.40
CA TRP A 284 -11.56 13.94 6.41
C TRP A 284 -11.11 12.48 6.60
N GLU A 285 -11.41 11.94 7.79
CA GLU A 285 -11.11 10.55 8.14
C GLU A 285 -12.22 9.59 7.71
N LEU A 286 -11.83 8.36 7.38
CA LEU A 286 -12.79 7.28 7.19
C LEU A 286 -13.42 6.97 8.54
N LYS A 287 -14.71 7.29 8.70
CA LYS A 287 -15.45 6.95 9.93
C LYS A 287 -15.53 5.44 10.06
N SER A 288 -14.86 4.89 11.08
CA SER A 288 -15.09 3.51 11.51
C SER A 288 -16.54 3.36 11.96
N TRP A 289 -17.17 2.23 11.65
CA TRP A 289 -18.41 1.85 12.34
C TRP A 289 -18.26 2.00 13.86
N ARG A 290 -19.27 2.58 14.51
CA ARG A 290 -19.46 2.36 15.94
C ARG A 290 -20.06 0.96 16.09
N ILE A 291 -19.55 0.20 17.06
CA ILE A 291 -20.08 -1.11 17.45
C ILE A 291 -21.50 -0.90 17.98
#